data_AF-A0A976PZC1-F1
#
_entry.id   AF-A0A976PZC1-F1
#
_cell.length_a   1.000
_cell.length_b   1.000
_cell.length_c   1.000
_cell.angle_alpha   90.00
_cell.angle_beta   90.00
_cell.angle_gamma   90.00
#
_symmetry.space_group_name_H-M   'P 1'
#
loop_
_entity.id
_entity.type
_entity.pdbx_description
1 polymer ?
#
loop_
_entity_poly.entity_id
_entity_poly.type
_entity_poly.pdbx_seq_one_letter_code
_entity_poly.pdbx_strand_id
1 'polypeptide(L)'
;MKHIGRLVFMLLFVWLYSTTVNAEQYLCVEEMAAGFTFKNGQWTPAKFRTDNRYIIRKRKPDDKVLYHQNPVYVVLSTGEEDVIGDCPNDFIYGSGLHCDMPTGEFKFSKRSGRFLKTYLMGYWFHDNDSDSDSDTPHIAIGKCSPL
;
A
#
# COMPACT_ATOMS: atom_id res chain seq x y z
N MET A 1 46.77 -8.60 35.95
CA MET A 1 45.85 -7.45 35.72
C MET A 1 45.72 -6.99 34.26
N LYS A 2 46.60 -7.35 33.30
CA LYS A 2 46.50 -6.91 31.88
C LYS A 2 45.34 -7.52 31.04
N HIS A 3 44.74 -8.63 31.47
CA HIS A 3 43.68 -9.32 30.69
C HIS A 3 42.26 -8.79 30.96
N ILE A 4 42.03 -8.13 32.08
CA ILE A 4 40.70 -7.59 32.46
C ILE A 4 40.31 -6.40 31.57
N GLY A 5 41.27 -5.54 31.21
CA GLY A 5 41.00 -4.39 30.33
C GLY A 5 40.57 -4.78 28.90
N ARG A 6 41.08 -5.91 28.38
CA ARG A 6 40.66 -6.43 27.06
C ARG A 6 39.24 -7.01 27.06
N LEU A 7 38.82 -7.62 28.18
CA LEU A 7 37.48 -8.19 28.35
C LEU A 7 36.41 -7.09 28.50
N VAL A 8 36.73 -6.01 29.23
CA VAL A 8 35.85 -4.84 29.36
C VAL A 8 35.67 -4.12 28.03
N PHE A 9 36.73 -4.01 27.22
CA PHE A 9 36.65 -3.35 25.91
C PHE A 9 35.83 -4.16 24.87
N MET A 10 35.88 -5.51 24.94
CA MET A 10 35.05 -6.38 24.09
C MET A 10 33.57 -6.34 24.46
N LEU A 11 33.24 -6.26 25.76
CA LEU A 11 31.86 -6.16 26.24
C LEU A 11 31.21 -4.80 25.89
N LEU A 12 31.99 -3.72 25.86
CA LEU A 12 31.51 -2.39 25.44
C LEU A 12 31.18 -2.32 23.94
N PHE A 13 31.84 -3.13 23.10
CA PHE A 13 31.61 -3.14 21.65
C PHE A 13 30.33 -3.88 21.24
N VAL A 14 29.84 -4.84 22.05
CA VAL A 14 28.61 -5.60 21.76
C VAL A 14 27.34 -4.78 22.04
N TRP A 15 27.42 -3.77 22.90
CA TRP A 15 26.28 -2.87 23.22
C TRP A 15 26.00 -1.80 22.16
N LEU A 16 26.91 -1.56 21.22
CA LEU A 16 26.75 -0.54 20.17
C LEU A 16 26.09 -1.07 18.89
N TYR A 17 25.85 -2.39 18.79
CA TYR A 17 25.08 -2.96 17.69
C TYR A 17 23.59 -2.90 18.03
N SER A 18 23.01 -1.70 17.97
CA SER A 18 21.56 -1.60 17.82
C SER A 18 21.21 -2.19 16.46
N THR A 19 20.69 -3.41 16.45
CA THR A 19 20.04 -3.95 15.26
C THR A 19 18.83 -3.06 14.99
N THR A 20 18.93 -2.20 13.98
CA THR A 20 17.77 -1.51 13.43
C THR A 20 16.91 -2.57 12.78
N VAL A 21 16.00 -3.16 13.56
CA VAL A 21 14.85 -3.89 13.02
C VAL A 21 14.01 -2.85 12.30
N ASN A 22 14.29 -2.67 11.02
CA ASN A 22 13.44 -1.85 10.17
C ASN A 22 12.17 -2.66 9.94
N ALA A 23 11.03 -2.15 10.41
CA ALA A 23 9.76 -2.79 10.14
C ALA A 23 9.56 -2.82 8.62
N GLU A 24 9.26 -4.00 8.09
CA GLU A 24 9.13 -4.19 6.65
C GLU A 24 8.10 -3.21 6.05
N GLN A 25 8.57 -2.29 5.22
CA GLN A 25 7.79 -1.21 4.63
C GLN A 25 8.17 -1.02 3.15
N TYR A 26 7.19 -0.65 2.33
CA TYR A 26 7.37 -0.43 0.90
C TYR A 26 6.78 0.91 0.47
N LEU A 27 7.48 1.62 -0.40
CA LEU A 27 6.96 2.76 -1.15
C LEU A 27 6.56 2.28 -2.53
N CYS A 28 5.28 2.45 -2.89
CA CYS A 28 4.72 2.13 -4.18
C CYS A 28 4.42 3.41 -4.96
N VAL A 29 4.85 3.51 -6.21
CA VAL A 29 4.61 4.65 -7.09
C VAL A 29 3.84 4.18 -8.31
N GLU A 30 2.70 4.80 -8.54
CA GLU A 30 1.88 4.55 -9.72
C GLU A 30 2.64 4.94 -10.99
N GLU A 31 2.61 4.07 -12.02
CA GLU A 31 3.28 4.34 -13.29
C GLU A 31 2.26 4.55 -14.41
N MET A 32 1.14 3.83 -14.37
CA MET A 32 0.11 3.85 -15.40
C MET A 32 -1.27 3.61 -14.78
N ALA A 33 -2.29 4.24 -15.37
CA ALA A 33 -3.69 3.96 -15.05
C ALA A 33 -4.54 4.00 -16.33
N ALA A 34 -5.55 3.14 -16.37
CA ALA A 34 -6.47 3.01 -17.49
C ALA A 34 -7.90 2.77 -17.01
N GLY A 35 -8.86 3.32 -17.73
CA GLY A 35 -10.27 3.32 -17.39
C GLY A 35 -11.10 4.00 -18.47
N PHE A 36 -12.41 4.05 -18.25
CA PHE A 36 -13.36 4.57 -19.24
C PHE A 36 -14.37 5.47 -18.56
N THR A 37 -14.75 6.56 -19.22
CA THR A 37 -15.82 7.46 -18.79
C THR A 37 -16.97 7.39 -19.80
N PHE A 38 -18.20 7.48 -19.31
CA PHE A 38 -19.40 7.56 -20.13
C PHE A 38 -19.90 8.99 -20.13
N LYS A 39 -19.89 9.64 -21.31
CA LYS A 39 -20.35 11.03 -21.47
C LYS A 39 -21.17 11.13 -22.73
N ASN A 40 -22.30 11.83 -22.67
CA ASN A 40 -23.17 12.08 -23.82
C ASN A 40 -23.56 10.79 -24.57
N GLY A 41 -23.85 9.72 -23.85
CA GLY A 41 -24.22 8.43 -24.47
C GLY A 41 -23.05 7.64 -25.08
N GLN A 42 -21.80 8.05 -24.86
CA GLN A 42 -20.63 7.41 -25.46
C GLN A 42 -19.54 7.10 -24.42
N TRP A 43 -18.93 5.92 -24.58
CA TRP A 43 -17.73 5.53 -23.83
C TRP A 43 -16.48 6.14 -24.45
N THR A 44 -15.63 6.74 -23.63
CA THR A 44 -14.33 7.25 -24.05
C THR A 44 -13.23 6.82 -23.07
N PRO A 45 -11.99 6.60 -23.53
CA PRO A 45 -10.87 6.36 -22.63
C PRO A 45 -10.66 7.55 -21.70
N ALA A 46 -10.59 7.29 -20.40
CA ALA A 46 -10.33 8.32 -19.41
C ALA A 46 -8.83 8.58 -19.26
N LYS A 47 -8.48 9.82 -18.89
CA LYS A 47 -7.10 10.22 -18.57
C LYS A 47 -6.96 10.35 -17.07
N PHE A 48 -5.97 9.67 -16.50
CA PHE A 48 -5.72 9.64 -15.07
C PHE A 48 -4.36 10.27 -14.76
N ARG A 49 -4.26 10.84 -13.56
CA ARG A 49 -2.98 11.24 -12.98
C ARG A 49 -2.34 10.01 -12.33
N THR A 50 -1.05 9.81 -12.60
CA THR A 50 -0.30 8.64 -12.12
C THR A 50 0.81 9.05 -11.14
N ASP A 51 0.66 10.17 -10.43
CA ASP A 51 1.63 10.64 -9.44
C ASP A 51 1.31 10.17 -8.01
N ASN A 52 0.30 9.31 -7.87
CA ASN A 52 -0.08 8.71 -6.60
C ASN A 52 1.04 7.83 -6.05
N ARG A 53 1.22 7.91 -4.72
CA ARG A 53 2.23 7.16 -4.00
C ARG A 53 1.60 6.53 -2.78
N TYR A 54 1.96 5.28 -2.52
CA TYR A 54 1.39 4.49 -1.45
C TYR A 54 2.48 3.92 -0.55
N ILE A 55 2.17 3.77 0.72
CA ILE A 55 3.02 3.11 1.70
C ILE A 55 2.33 1.83 2.13
N ILE A 56 3.03 0.69 2.01
CA ILE A 56 2.62 -0.58 2.60
C ILE A 56 3.47 -0.79 3.84
N ARG A 57 2.84 -1.04 5.00
CA ARG A 57 3.55 -1.36 6.25
C ARG A 57 2.71 -2.26 7.14
N LYS A 58 3.35 -2.86 8.15
CA LYS A 58 2.63 -3.51 9.23
C LYS A 58 1.67 -2.53 9.92
N ARG A 59 0.51 -3.07 10.31
CA ARG A 59 -0.49 -2.34 11.10
C ARG A 59 0.10 -1.92 12.45
N LYS A 60 -0.18 -0.69 12.86
CA LYS A 60 0.07 -0.14 14.20
C LYS A 60 -1.21 -0.15 15.04
N PRO A 61 -1.12 -0.16 16.38
CA PRO A 61 -2.30 -0.20 17.24
C PRO A 61 -3.28 0.98 17.06
N ASP A 62 -2.77 2.14 16.67
CA ASP A 62 -3.49 3.40 16.45
C ASP A 62 -4.08 3.53 15.05
N ASP A 63 -3.75 2.62 14.12
CA ASP A 63 -4.34 2.63 12.77
C ASP A 63 -5.85 2.36 12.84
N LYS A 64 -6.62 3.29 12.26
CA LYS A 64 -8.06 3.12 12.02
C LYS A 64 -8.25 2.24 10.79
N VAL A 65 -8.58 0.98 11.02
CA VAL A 65 -8.82 -0.02 9.97
C VAL A 65 -10.26 0.04 9.48
N LEU A 66 -10.49 -0.36 8.21
CA LEU A 66 -11.76 -0.10 7.52
C LEU A 66 -12.64 -1.34 7.42
N TYR A 67 -12.05 -2.49 7.06
CA TYR A 67 -12.80 -3.72 6.75
C TYR A 67 -12.48 -4.83 7.75
N HIS A 68 -11.22 -5.00 8.09
CA HIS A 68 -10.76 -6.13 8.87
C HIS A 68 -10.52 -5.72 10.32
N GLN A 69 -10.96 -6.54 11.28
CA GLN A 69 -10.76 -6.26 12.71
C GLN A 69 -9.29 -6.32 13.13
N ASN A 70 -8.47 -7.12 12.44
CA ASN A 70 -7.07 -7.30 12.76
C ASN A 70 -6.19 -7.56 11.51
N PRO A 71 -6.06 -6.57 10.61
CA PRO A 71 -5.20 -6.71 9.43
C PRO A 71 -3.73 -6.74 9.83
N VAL A 72 -2.93 -7.49 9.08
CA VAL A 72 -1.49 -7.61 9.31
C VAL A 72 -0.75 -6.42 8.70
N TYR A 73 -1.19 -6.01 7.50
CA TYR A 73 -0.66 -4.86 6.76
C TYR A 73 -1.75 -3.85 6.46
N VAL A 74 -1.32 -2.62 6.24
CA VAL A 74 -2.16 -1.50 5.81
C VAL A 74 -1.50 -0.79 4.63
N VAL A 75 -2.33 -0.17 3.81
CA VAL A 75 -1.94 0.71 2.70
C VAL A 75 -2.34 2.13 3.06
N LEU A 76 -1.43 3.08 2.89
CA LEU A 76 -1.65 4.52 3.12
C LEU A 76 -1.30 5.30 1.86
N SER A 77 -1.94 6.43 1.61
CA SER A 77 -1.41 7.42 0.67
C SER A 77 -0.20 8.14 1.28
N THR A 78 0.77 8.53 0.45
CA THR A 78 1.93 9.28 0.95
C THR A 78 1.51 10.67 1.43
N GLY A 79 1.88 11.02 2.66
CA GLY A 79 1.52 12.29 3.29
C GLY A 79 0.18 12.29 4.02
N GLU A 80 -0.55 11.17 3.97
CA GLU A 80 -1.78 10.96 4.73
C GLU A 80 -1.51 10.02 5.92
N GLU A 81 -2.21 10.24 7.03
CA GLU A 81 -2.17 9.36 8.19
C GLU A 81 -3.22 8.24 8.11
N ASP A 82 -4.26 8.45 7.31
CA ASP A 82 -5.39 7.54 7.20
C ASP A 82 -5.05 6.30 6.34
N VAL A 83 -5.55 5.16 6.81
CA VAL A 83 -5.46 3.88 6.09
C VAL A 83 -6.48 3.91 4.95
N ILE A 84 -6.01 3.66 3.73
CA ILE A 84 -6.87 3.60 2.53
C ILE A 84 -7.22 2.16 2.12
N GLY A 85 -6.53 1.18 2.70
CA GLY A 85 -6.79 -0.24 2.50
C GLY A 85 -6.12 -1.09 3.56
N ASP A 86 -6.73 -2.23 3.87
CA ASP A 86 -6.22 -3.15 4.88
C ASP A 86 -6.07 -4.58 4.32
N CYS A 87 -5.05 -5.28 4.80
CA CYS A 87 -4.66 -6.58 4.28
C CYS A 87 -4.80 -7.62 5.42
N PRO A 88 -5.82 -8.50 5.39
CA PRO A 88 -6.10 -9.41 6.49
C PRO A 88 -5.00 -10.45 6.71
N ASN A 89 -4.27 -10.79 5.64
CA ASN A 89 -3.26 -11.82 5.64
C ASN A 89 -1.85 -11.22 5.50
N ASP A 90 -0.85 -11.95 5.98
CA ASP A 90 0.55 -11.73 5.60
C ASP A 90 0.74 -12.12 4.12
N PHE A 91 1.97 -12.00 3.59
CA PHE A 91 2.30 -12.36 2.22
C PHE A 91 1.94 -13.82 1.90
N ILE A 92 0.90 -14.00 1.08
CA ILE A 92 0.42 -15.28 0.55
C ILE A 92 1.53 -15.88 -0.31
N TYR A 93 1.83 -17.17 -0.09
CA TYR A 93 2.96 -17.88 -0.72
C TYR A 93 4.30 -17.13 -0.58
N GLY A 94 4.47 -16.35 0.49
CA GLY A 94 5.68 -15.61 0.82
C GLY A 94 6.00 -14.43 -0.10
N SER A 95 5.09 -14.03 -1.01
CA SER A 95 5.40 -12.92 -1.93
C SER A 95 4.23 -12.09 -2.44
N GLY A 96 2.97 -12.53 -2.28
CA GLY A 96 1.80 -11.77 -2.72
C GLY A 96 1.02 -11.17 -1.54
N LEU A 97 0.72 -9.89 -1.58
CA LEU A 97 -0.14 -9.21 -0.62
C LEU A 97 -1.46 -8.83 -1.32
N HIS A 98 -2.58 -9.09 -0.65
CA HIS A 98 -3.91 -8.69 -1.09
C HIS A 98 -4.57 -7.87 0.00
N CYS A 99 -5.00 -6.66 -0.36
CA CYS A 99 -5.63 -5.72 0.53
C CYS A 99 -6.96 -5.26 -0.07
N ASP A 100 -7.95 -5.13 0.78
CA ASP A 100 -9.26 -4.61 0.43
C ASP A 100 -9.27 -3.10 0.65
N MET A 101 -9.91 -2.36 -0.25
CA MET A 101 -10.08 -0.91 -0.18
C MET A 101 -11.57 -0.58 -0.31
N PRO A 102 -12.01 0.61 0.12
CA PRO A 102 -13.42 0.98 0.01
C PRO A 102 -14.01 0.96 -1.37
N THR A 103 -13.17 1.25 -2.35
CA THR A 103 -13.58 1.41 -3.73
C THR A 103 -12.95 0.37 -4.64
N GLY A 104 -12.33 -0.69 -4.12
CA GLY A 104 -11.64 -1.69 -4.93
C GLY A 104 -10.64 -2.52 -4.16
N GLU A 105 -9.54 -2.89 -4.81
CA GLU A 105 -8.52 -3.78 -4.24
C GLU A 105 -7.11 -3.23 -4.50
N PHE A 106 -6.18 -3.56 -3.61
CA PHE A 106 -4.75 -3.32 -3.79
C PHE A 106 -3.99 -4.64 -3.69
N LYS A 107 -3.24 -4.99 -4.73
CA LYS A 107 -2.45 -6.23 -4.82
C LYS A 107 -1.00 -5.89 -5.06
N PHE A 108 -0.10 -6.49 -4.28
CA PHE A 108 1.34 -6.25 -4.37
C PHE A 108 2.12 -7.57 -4.42
N SER A 109 3.14 -7.63 -5.27
CA SER A 109 4.07 -8.76 -5.32
C SER A 109 5.48 -8.31 -4.88
N LYS A 110 5.91 -8.73 -3.69
CA LYS A 110 7.28 -8.52 -3.19
C LYS A 110 8.34 -9.11 -4.12
N ARG A 111 8.01 -10.21 -4.80
CA ARG A 111 8.92 -10.87 -5.75
C ARG A 111 9.22 -10.03 -6.99
N SER A 112 8.20 -9.38 -7.55
CA SER A 112 8.36 -8.59 -8.78
C SER A 112 8.51 -7.10 -8.51
N GLY A 113 8.24 -6.65 -7.29
CA GLY A 113 8.17 -5.23 -6.94
C GLY A 113 7.02 -4.52 -7.67
N ARG A 114 5.97 -5.22 -8.09
CA ARG A 114 4.84 -4.63 -8.85
C ARG A 114 3.58 -4.60 -8.00
N PHE A 115 2.75 -3.58 -8.20
CA PHE A 115 1.41 -3.54 -7.63
C PHE A 115 0.34 -3.28 -8.70
N LEU A 116 -0.89 -3.65 -8.34
CA LEU A 116 -2.13 -3.40 -9.05
C LEU A 116 -3.12 -2.79 -8.06
N LYS A 117 -3.77 -1.71 -8.43
CA LYS A 117 -4.82 -1.05 -7.65
C LYS A 117 -6.06 -0.90 -8.53
N THR A 118 -7.24 -1.20 -8.00
CA THR A 118 -8.51 -0.97 -8.69
C THR A 118 -9.34 0.08 -7.98
N TYR A 119 -10.08 0.85 -8.76
CA TYR A 119 -11.12 1.76 -8.30
C TYR A 119 -12.37 1.45 -9.13
N LEU A 120 -13.45 1.02 -8.48
CA LEU A 120 -14.62 0.43 -9.10
C LEU A 120 -15.90 1.27 -8.91
N MET A 121 -15.81 2.37 -8.16
CA MET A 121 -16.94 3.29 -7.98
C MET A 121 -17.27 4.03 -9.27
N GLY A 122 -18.53 4.44 -9.40
CA GLY A 122 -19.06 5.19 -10.54
C GLY A 122 -19.53 4.34 -11.73
N TYR A 123 -19.25 3.02 -11.74
CA TYR A 123 -19.76 2.13 -12.80
C TYR A 123 -21.08 1.45 -12.45
N TRP A 124 -21.17 0.89 -11.24
CA TRP A 124 -22.27 -0.01 -10.86
C TRP A 124 -23.01 0.42 -9.59
N PHE A 125 -22.36 1.22 -8.74
CA PHE A 125 -22.99 1.88 -7.61
C PHE A 125 -23.40 3.27 -8.04
N HIS A 126 -24.70 3.47 -8.23
CA HIS A 126 -25.25 4.79 -8.50
C HIS A 126 -26.49 5.02 -7.66
N ASP A 127 -26.42 5.98 -6.75
CA ASP A 127 -27.54 6.34 -5.89
C ASP A 127 -28.55 7.24 -6.61
N ASN A 128 -28.21 7.87 -7.75
CA ASN A 128 -29.13 8.67 -8.55
C ASN A 128 -28.66 8.80 -10.01
N ASP A 129 -29.35 8.08 -10.90
CA ASP A 129 -29.57 8.13 -12.37
C ASP A 129 -29.00 9.30 -13.23
N SER A 130 -27.84 9.84 -12.89
CA SER A 130 -27.19 10.93 -13.62
C SER A 130 -25.88 10.44 -14.18
N ASP A 131 -25.60 10.69 -15.45
CA ASP A 131 -24.28 10.51 -16.06
C ASP A 131 -23.25 11.44 -15.35
N SER A 132 -22.92 11.18 -14.09
CA SER A 132 -22.17 12.08 -13.25
C SER A 132 -20.68 11.89 -13.48
N ASP A 133 -20.04 12.99 -13.88
CA ASP A 133 -18.61 13.10 -14.19
C ASP A 133 -17.67 12.84 -13.00
N SER A 134 -18.17 12.42 -11.84
CA SER A 134 -17.44 12.44 -10.57
C SER A 134 -16.60 11.19 -10.30
N ASP A 135 -17.13 10.00 -10.57
CA ASP A 135 -16.45 8.73 -10.27
C ASP A 135 -16.19 7.95 -11.56
N THR A 136 -14.91 7.70 -11.87
CA THR A 136 -14.52 6.96 -13.07
C THR A 136 -13.78 5.68 -12.68
N PRO A 137 -14.34 4.49 -12.99
CA PRO A 137 -13.70 3.22 -12.69
C PRO A 137 -12.36 3.11 -13.44
N HIS A 138 -11.32 2.64 -12.76
CA HIS A 138 -10.00 2.49 -13.35
C HIS A 138 -9.17 1.42 -12.66
N ILE A 139 -8.13 0.99 -13.38
CA ILE A 139 -7.09 0.11 -12.91
C ILE A 139 -5.77 0.87 -13.02
N ALA A 140 -5.02 0.90 -11.92
CA ALA A 140 -3.69 1.48 -11.84
C ALA A 140 -2.66 0.38 -11.59
N ILE A 141 -1.46 0.56 -12.16
CA ILE A 141 -0.30 -0.31 -11.95
C ILE A 141 0.92 0.53 -11.66
N GLY A 142 1.87 -0.06 -10.97
CA GLY A 142 3.16 0.59 -10.72
C GLY A 142 4.14 -0.34 -10.04
N LYS A 143 5.15 0.27 -9.41
CA LYS A 143 6.24 -0.44 -8.76
C LYS A 143 6.38 -0.04 -7.31
N CYS A 144 6.84 -0.99 -6.50
CA CYS A 144 7.18 -0.78 -5.11
C CYS A 144 8.65 -1.08 -4.86
N SER A 145 9.27 -0.30 -3.97
CA SER A 145 10.60 -0.54 -3.43
C SER A 145 10.55 -0.61 -1.91
N PRO A 146 11.38 -1.45 -1.26
CA PRO A 146 11.57 -1.35 0.19
C PRO A 146 11.98 0.07 0.60
N LEU A 147 11.53 0.50 1.78
CA LEU A 147 12.00 1.71 2.45
C LEU A 147 13.09 1.42 3.49
#